data_AF-A0AAV2CBF9-F1
#
_entry.id   AF-A0AAV2CBF9-F1
#
_cell.length_a   1.000
_cell.length_b   1.000
_cell.length_c   1.000
_cell.angle_alpha   90.00
_cell.angle_beta   90.00
_cell.angle_gamma   90.00
#
_symmetry.space_group_name_H-M   'P 1'
#
loop_
_entity.id
_entity.type
_entity.pdbx_description
1 polymer ?
#
loop_
_entity_poly.entity_id
_entity_poly.type
_entity_poly.pdbx_seq_one_letter_code
_entity_poly.pdbx_strand_id
1 'polypeptide(L)'
;MAGGGEGDWRKQADTHKMSSEEVKAAGVEGSKRPPGQNPGGVLHQRRKMPFSTPTMAAAGFLVVAGIGYMVLYAKKKPEADARDVARVATNTADPRDTHPRR
;
A
#
# COMPACT_ATOMS: atom_id res chain seq x y z
N MET A 1 -24.37 -42.22 -14.92
CA MET A 1 -25.73 -41.93 -14.41
C MET A 1 -26.14 -40.56 -14.91
N ALA A 2 -27.23 -40.52 -15.67
CA ALA A 2 -27.87 -39.31 -16.18
C ALA A 2 -28.43 -38.44 -15.04
N GLY A 3 -28.49 -37.13 -15.24
CA GLY A 3 -29.25 -36.24 -14.34
C GLY A 3 -28.70 -34.83 -14.14
N GLY A 4 -28.21 -34.15 -15.17
CA GLY A 4 -28.09 -32.69 -15.13
C GLY A 4 -29.50 -32.08 -15.23
N GLY A 5 -30.23 -32.12 -14.12
CA GLY A 5 -31.65 -31.81 -14.07
C GLY A 5 -31.97 -30.37 -14.49
N GLU A 6 -33.08 -30.25 -15.23
CA GLU A 6 -33.69 -29.01 -15.67
C GLU A 6 -33.97 -28.07 -14.48
N GLY A 7 -33.03 -27.16 -14.19
CA GLY A 7 -33.15 -26.22 -13.06
C GLY A 7 -31.90 -26.03 -12.21
N ASP A 8 -30.79 -26.75 -12.45
CA ASP A 8 -29.56 -26.53 -11.67
C ASP A 8 -28.93 -25.15 -11.90
N TRP A 9 -29.15 -24.56 -13.08
CA TRP A 9 -28.79 -23.17 -13.40
C TRP A 9 -29.50 -22.15 -12.48
N ARG A 10 -30.71 -22.47 -11.98
CA ARG A 10 -31.45 -21.55 -11.10
C ARG A 10 -30.71 -21.33 -9.80
N LYS A 11 -30.08 -22.38 -9.23
CA LYS A 11 -29.32 -22.35 -7.96
C LYS A 11 -28.09 -21.45 -7.99
N GLN A 12 -27.56 -21.16 -9.17
CA GLN A 12 -26.37 -20.34 -9.38
C GLN A 12 -26.69 -18.95 -9.97
N ALA A 13 -27.97 -18.62 -10.13
CA ALA A 13 -28.39 -17.34 -10.70
C ALA A 13 -27.95 -16.16 -9.83
N ASP A 14 -27.38 -15.14 -10.47
CA ASP A 14 -26.87 -13.96 -9.78
C ASP A 14 -28.00 -12.96 -9.47
N THR A 15 -28.78 -13.25 -8.43
CA THR A 15 -29.99 -12.48 -8.08
C THR A 15 -29.69 -11.11 -7.48
N HIS A 16 -28.42 -10.71 -7.31
CA HIS A 16 -28.06 -9.43 -6.69
C HIS A 16 -28.17 -8.21 -7.62
N LYS A 17 -28.32 -8.45 -8.93
CA LYS A 17 -28.54 -7.41 -9.95
C LYS A 17 -30.00 -7.31 -10.40
N MET A 18 -30.85 -8.23 -9.97
CA MET A 18 -32.26 -8.29 -10.35
C MET A 18 -33.12 -7.58 -9.30
N SER A 19 -34.18 -6.91 -9.74
CA SER A 19 -35.23 -6.40 -8.85
C SER A 19 -35.99 -7.56 -8.21
N SER A 20 -36.66 -7.31 -7.08
CA SER A 20 -37.43 -8.34 -6.36
C SER A 20 -38.54 -8.97 -7.20
N GLU A 21 -39.10 -8.22 -8.14
CA GLU A 21 -40.13 -8.69 -9.07
C GLU A 21 -39.55 -9.63 -10.12
N GLU A 22 -38.36 -9.31 -10.66
CA GLU A 22 -37.65 -10.14 -11.65
C GLU A 22 -37.16 -11.46 -11.05
N VAL A 23 -36.69 -11.45 -9.79
CA VAL A 23 -36.27 -12.66 -9.07
C VAL A 23 -37.45 -13.64 -8.89
N LYS A 24 -38.64 -13.10 -8.58
CA LYS A 24 -39.87 -13.87 -8.42
C LYS A 24 -40.36 -14.43 -9.76
N ALA A 25 -40.35 -13.62 -10.82
CA ALA A 25 -40.72 -14.04 -12.17
C ALA A 25 -39.79 -15.14 -12.72
N ALA A 26 -38.49 -15.07 -12.41
CA ALA A 26 -37.50 -16.05 -12.84
C ALA A 26 -37.48 -17.34 -11.99
N GLY A 27 -38.20 -17.37 -10.85
CA GLY A 27 -38.26 -18.53 -9.95
C GLY A 27 -36.92 -18.86 -9.30
N VAL A 28 -36.06 -17.85 -9.07
CA VAL A 28 -34.69 -17.99 -8.52
C VAL A 28 -34.60 -17.49 -7.06
N GLU A 29 -35.73 -17.45 -6.36
CA GLU A 29 -35.82 -16.99 -4.96
C GLU A 29 -34.92 -17.78 -4.01
N GLY A 30 -34.76 -19.09 -4.25
CA GLY A 30 -33.87 -19.97 -3.46
C GLY A 30 -32.37 -19.69 -3.66
N SER A 31 -32.01 -18.89 -4.66
CA SER A 31 -30.62 -18.48 -4.95
C SER A 31 -30.29 -17.12 -4.36
N LYS A 32 -31.26 -16.48 -3.70
CA LYS A 32 -31.07 -15.23 -2.98
C LYS A 32 -30.11 -15.48 -1.83
N ARG A 33 -28.96 -14.79 -1.87
CA ARG A 33 -27.98 -14.87 -0.79
C ARG A 33 -28.60 -14.36 0.52
N PRO A 34 -28.23 -14.97 1.67
CA PRO A 34 -28.76 -14.54 2.96
C PRO A 34 -28.44 -13.07 3.23
N PRO A 35 -29.40 -12.29 3.74
CA PRO A 35 -29.19 -10.88 4.07
C PRO A 35 -28.06 -10.76 5.11
N GLY A 36 -27.17 -9.78 4.92
CA GLY A 36 -26.01 -9.56 5.80
C GLY A 36 -24.70 -10.17 5.33
N GLN A 37 -24.70 -10.97 4.25
CA GLN A 37 -23.45 -11.30 3.56
C GLN A 37 -23.08 -10.14 2.63
N ASN A 38 -21.97 -9.47 2.94
CA ASN A 38 -21.37 -8.43 2.11
C ASN A 38 -20.26 -9.05 1.25
N PRO A 39 -20.49 -9.52 0.01
CA PRO A 39 -19.42 -9.91 -0.88
C PRO A 39 -18.87 -8.64 -1.55
N GLY A 40 -18.39 -7.71 -0.73
CA GLY A 40 -17.98 -6.36 -1.14
C GLY A 40 -16.50 -6.21 -1.45
N GLY A 41 -15.79 -7.31 -1.70
CA GLY A 41 -14.38 -7.29 -2.06
C GLY A 41 -13.98 -8.57 -2.77
N VAL A 42 -13.07 -8.45 -3.74
CA VAL A 42 -12.40 -9.60 -4.33
C VAL A 42 -11.82 -10.43 -3.19
N LEU A 43 -12.09 -11.74 -3.17
CA LEU A 43 -11.49 -12.66 -2.21
C LEU A 43 -9.97 -12.47 -2.30
N HIS A 44 -9.32 -12.07 -1.19
CA HIS A 44 -7.90 -11.67 -1.05
C HIS A 44 -7.52 -10.20 -1.29
N GLN A 45 -8.43 -9.31 -1.67
CA GLN A 45 -8.11 -7.88 -1.82
C GLN A 45 -8.22 -7.15 -0.48
N ARG A 46 -7.07 -7.01 0.20
CA ARG A 46 -6.94 -6.31 1.47
C ARG A 46 -7.15 -4.79 1.26
N ARG A 47 -8.41 -4.33 1.32
CA ARG A 47 -8.78 -2.91 1.12
C ARG A 47 -8.21 -1.97 2.19
N LYS A 48 -7.84 -2.50 3.37
CA LYS A 48 -7.24 -1.73 4.46
C LYS A 48 -5.91 -2.36 4.86
N MET A 49 -4.82 -1.64 4.61
CA MET A 49 -3.50 -1.92 5.14
C MET A 49 -3.47 -1.53 6.63
N PRO A 50 -2.69 -2.21 7.48
CA PRO A 50 -2.59 -1.91 8.92
C PRO A 50 -2.01 -0.50 9.18
N PHE A 51 -1.31 0.07 8.21
CA PHE A 51 -0.77 1.42 8.26
C PHE A 51 -1.15 2.18 6.99
N SER A 52 -1.40 3.48 7.13
CA SER A 52 -1.69 4.35 6.00
C SER A 52 -0.42 4.65 5.19
N THR A 53 -0.58 4.95 3.90
CA THR A 53 0.53 5.38 3.03
C THR A 53 1.38 6.51 3.63
N PRO A 54 0.82 7.62 4.17
CA PRO A 54 1.65 8.67 4.77
C PRO A 54 2.40 8.20 6.01
N THR A 55 1.79 7.32 6.84
CA THR A 55 2.49 6.72 8.00
C THR A 55 3.69 5.90 7.55
N MET A 56 3.53 5.07 6.52
CA MET A 56 4.63 4.27 5.97
C MET A 56 5.73 5.14 5.36
N ALA A 57 5.36 6.20 4.65
CA ALA A 57 6.32 7.15 4.08
C ALA A 57 7.14 7.86 5.17
N ALA A 58 6.47 8.35 6.23
CA ALA A 58 7.13 9.00 7.35
C ALA A 58 8.08 8.03 8.09
N ALA A 59 7.63 6.79 8.33
CA ALA A 59 8.45 5.76 8.96
C ALA A 59 9.71 5.45 8.14
N GLY A 60 9.56 5.23 6.83
CA GLY A 60 10.69 5.00 5.93
C GLY A 60 11.67 6.16 5.92
N PHE A 61 11.15 7.39 5.87
CA PHE A 61 11.98 8.60 5.93
C PHE A 61 12.80 8.69 7.21
N LEU A 62 12.19 8.42 8.38
CA LEU A 62 12.89 8.45 9.66
C LEU A 62 14.00 7.40 9.74
N VAL A 63 13.77 6.19 9.22
CA VAL A 63 14.79 5.14 9.18
C VAL A 63 15.99 5.58 8.33
N VAL A 64 15.73 6.08 7.12
CA VAL A 64 16.81 6.54 6.22
C VAL A 64 17.56 7.72 6.81
N ALA A 65 16.86 8.70 7.38
CA ALA A 65 17.47 9.84 8.03
C ALA A 65 18.33 9.41 9.24
N GLY A 66 17.85 8.47 10.06
CA GLY A 66 18.58 7.94 11.19
C GLY A 66 19.86 7.20 10.78
N ILE A 67 19.79 6.35 9.75
CA ILE A 67 20.96 5.67 9.19
C ILE A 67 21.95 6.69 8.62
N GLY A 68 21.47 7.64 7.82
CA GLY A 68 22.30 8.70 7.24
C GLY A 68 23.01 9.54 8.32
N TYR A 69 22.29 9.91 9.38
CA TYR A 69 22.86 10.61 10.53
C TYR A 69 23.94 9.77 11.22
N MET A 70 23.64 8.51 11.54
CA MET A 70 24.62 7.62 12.19
C MET A 70 25.87 7.44 11.35
N VAL A 71 25.75 7.22 10.04
CA VAL A 71 26.89 7.09 9.13
C VAL A 71 27.72 8.37 9.12
N LEU A 72 27.07 9.54 9.02
CA LEU A 72 27.76 10.82 8.97
C LEU A 72 28.57 11.07 10.25
N TYR A 73 28.01 10.76 11.42
CA TYR A 73 28.66 11.03 12.70
C TYR A 73 29.63 9.92 13.15
N ALA A 74 29.36 8.65 12.87
CA ALA A 74 30.26 7.54 13.19
C ALA A 74 31.52 7.51 12.32
N LYS A 75 31.46 8.07 11.11
CA LYS A 75 32.58 8.14 10.17
C LYS A 75 33.06 9.57 9.92
N LYS A 76 32.64 10.54 10.74
CA LYS A 76 33.06 11.93 10.60
C LYS A 76 34.59 12.02 10.69
N LYS A 77 35.22 12.52 9.63
CA LYS A 77 36.64 12.90 9.66
C LYS A 77 36.77 14.16 10.53
N PRO A 78 37.65 14.19 11.55
CA PRO A 78 37.83 15.39 12.39
C PRO A 78 38.42 16.57 11.62
N GLU A 79 39.13 16.30 10.52
CA GLU A 79 39.79 17.27 9.66
C GLU A 79 38.82 18.07 8.76
N ALA A 80 37.62 17.54 8.51
CA ALA A 80 36.64 18.13 7.59
C ALA A 80 35.36 18.50 8.34
N ASP A 81 35.02 19.80 8.31
CA ASP A 81 33.77 20.25 8.90
C ASP A 81 32.58 20.04 7.96
N ALA A 82 31.41 19.78 8.53
CA ALA A 82 30.19 19.50 7.77
C ALA A 82 29.81 20.67 6.86
N ARG A 83 30.14 21.90 7.28
CA ARG A 83 29.90 23.13 6.51
C ARG A 83 30.73 23.18 5.24
N ASP A 84 32.00 22.77 5.31
CA ASP A 84 32.91 22.80 4.17
C ASP A 84 32.48 21.74 3.14
N VAL A 85 32.12 20.55 3.60
CA VAL A 85 31.58 19.48 2.74
C VAL A 85 30.27 19.92 2.07
N ALA A 86 29.38 20.59 2.81
CA ALA A 86 28.13 21.10 2.25
C ALA A 86 28.39 22.14 1.14
N ARG A 87 29.32 23.08 1.37
CA ARG A 87 29.71 24.07 0.36
C ARG A 87 30.29 23.43 -0.89
N VAL A 88 31.13 22.40 -0.74
CA VAL A 88 31.66 21.63 -1.86
C VAL A 88 30.53 20.94 -2.62
N ALA A 89 29.62 20.27 -1.91
CA ALA A 89 28.48 19.58 -2.51
C ALA A 89 27.53 20.52 -3.26
N THR A 90 27.36 21.76 -2.78
CA THR A 90 26.54 22.79 -3.43
C THR A 90 27.31 23.66 -4.44
N ASN A 91 28.58 23.34 -4.71
CA ASN A 91 29.47 24.09 -5.60
C ASN A 91 29.63 25.58 -5.24
N THR A 92 29.57 25.89 -3.94
CA THR A 92 29.74 27.24 -3.36
C THR A 92 31.00 27.34 -2.50
N ALA A 93 31.87 26.33 -2.54
CA ALA A 93 33.11 26.30 -1.78
C ALA A 93 34.17 27.24 -2.35
N ASP A 94 34.87 27.93 -1.46
CA ASP A 94 36.12 28.62 -1.77
C ASP A 94 37.28 27.63 -1.66
N PRO A 95 38.36 27.74 -2.45
CA PRO A 95 39.55 26.88 -2.32
C PRO A 95 40.16 26.82 -0.90
N ARG A 96 39.90 27.84 -0.07
CA ARG A 96 40.32 27.87 1.35
C ARG A 96 39.48 26.96 2.25
N ASP A 97 38.26 26.61 1.84
CA ASP A 97 37.34 25.75 2.59
C ASP A 97 37.72 24.26 2.48
N THR A 98 38.55 23.87 1.52
CA THR A 98 38.98 22.47 1.30
C THR A 98 40.41 22.19 1.77
N HIS A 99 41.11 23.17 2.35
CA HIS A 99 42.46 22.96 2.84
C HIS A 99 42.42 22.16 4.17
N PRO A 100 43.20 21.07 4.31
CA PRO A 100 43.32 20.37 5.59
C PRO A 100 43.81 21.33 6.68
N ARG A 101 43.05 21.40 7.78
CA ARG A 101 43.39 22.17 8.98
C ARG A 101 44.24 21.27 9.89
N ARG A 102 45.39 21.78 10.36
CA ARG A 102 46.24 21.09 11.34
C ARG A 102 45.65 21.18 12.75
#